data_AF-A0A9D6KUV8-F1
#
_entry.id   AF-A0A9D6KUV8-F1
#
_cell.length_a   1.000
_cell.length_b   1.000
_cell.length_c   1.000
_cell.angle_alpha   90.00
_cell.angle_beta   90.00
_cell.angle_gamma   90.00
#
_symmetry.space_group_name_H-M   'P 1'
#
loop_
_entity.id
_entity.type
_entity.pdbx_description
1 polymer ?
#
loop_
_entity_poly.entity_id
_entity_poly.type
_entity_poly.pdbx_seq_one_letter_code
_entity_poly.pdbx_strand_id
1 'polypeptide(L)'
;MDAAARAEISPSADQFVVTATSGPWPGFKNNGAVDPSAEVFLRGLYADASPDELADLSLDDLTALGHDLWSWRSERKPDEQLVRIRRGVGVGGRHLDRDILEVVGPDMPFLVDSVMGELADEGITTLALFHPVAPSNDGRGKDSLIQIHFQRLSAQRAKTLVDNVRSSLKDVRAAVADFQAMRQRMLAVAEELQAAKANASREDVAEAVELLRWLAADKFTFLGARDYAYHRDASGAYTSEEPEILCDTCLGVLRDVALYVLRTSDEPVTLTPELNACIAALKRTTSR
;
A
#
# COMPACT_ATOMS: atom_id res chain seq x y z
N MET A 1 -5.61 -41.83 33.91
CA MET A 1 -6.02 -40.43 34.08
C MET A 1 -5.76 -39.76 32.76
N ASP A 2 -6.85 -39.47 32.05
CA ASP A 2 -6.93 -39.17 30.62
C ASP A 2 -6.07 -37.98 30.18
N ALA A 3 -5.19 -38.24 29.22
CA ALA A 3 -4.59 -37.23 28.33
C ALA A 3 -5.58 -36.80 27.22
N ALA A 4 -6.88 -36.97 27.44
CA ALA A 4 -7.98 -36.73 26.51
C ALA A 4 -8.98 -35.68 27.05
N ALA A 5 -8.48 -34.68 27.78
CA ALA A 5 -9.28 -33.55 28.23
C ALA A 5 -8.98 -32.30 27.39
N ARG A 6 -9.87 -32.06 26.41
CA ARG A 6 -10.13 -30.80 25.70
C ARG A 6 -9.07 -30.32 24.69
N ALA A 7 -9.07 -30.92 23.50
CA ALA A 7 -9.00 -30.09 22.31
C ALA A 7 -10.37 -29.40 22.18
N GLU A 8 -10.49 -28.16 22.64
CA GLU A 8 -11.68 -27.36 22.32
C GLU A 8 -11.73 -27.25 20.80
N ILE A 9 -12.75 -27.87 20.19
CA ILE A 9 -12.99 -27.78 18.75
C ILE A 9 -13.30 -26.31 18.48
N SER A 10 -12.38 -25.61 17.82
CA SER A 10 -12.62 -24.24 17.37
C SER A 10 -13.89 -24.24 16.52
N PRO A 11 -14.84 -23.32 16.76
CA PRO A 11 -16.13 -23.32 16.06
C PRO A 11 -15.92 -23.20 14.55
N SER A 12 -16.80 -23.77 13.74
CA SER A 12 -16.71 -23.56 12.28
C SER A 12 -16.99 -22.10 11.89
N ALA A 13 -16.57 -21.68 10.70
CA ALA A 13 -16.90 -20.35 10.18
C ALA A 13 -18.42 -20.08 10.18
N ASP A 14 -19.24 -21.09 9.87
CA ASP A 14 -20.70 -20.97 9.92
C ASP A 14 -21.20 -20.76 11.35
N GLN A 15 -20.64 -21.48 12.33
CA GLN A 15 -20.99 -21.29 13.74
C GLN A 15 -20.58 -19.90 14.24
N PHE A 16 -19.42 -19.39 13.82
CA PHE A 16 -18.97 -18.04 14.13
C PHE A 16 -19.93 -16.99 13.55
N VAL A 17 -20.27 -17.07 12.26
CA VAL A 17 -21.21 -16.15 11.61
C VAL A 17 -22.59 -16.18 12.27
N VAL A 18 -23.13 -17.37 12.56
CA VAL A 18 -24.43 -17.52 13.23
C VAL A 18 -24.41 -16.90 14.62
N THR A 19 -23.33 -17.12 15.39
CA THR A 19 -23.17 -16.55 16.73
C THR A 19 -23.08 -15.01 16.67
N ALA A 20 -22.24 -14.48 15.78
CA ALA A 20 -22.07 -13.04 15.59
C ALA A 20 -23.37 -12.36 15.15
N THR A 21 -24.10 -12.95 14.21
CA THR A 21 -25.35 -12.39 13.70
C THR A 21 -26.54 -12.59 14.64
N SER A 22 -26.52 -13.60 15.52
CA SER A 22 -27.55 -13.80 16.54
C SER A 22 -27.32 -12.95 17.79
N GLY A 23 -26.10 -12.45 17.99
CA GLY A 23 -25.70 -11.63 19.12
C GLY A 23 -26.26 -10.20 19.11
N PRO A 24 -25.88 -9.38 20.10
CA PRO A 24 -26.37 -8.00 20.31
C PRO A 24 -25.69 -6.98 19.36
N TRP A 25 -25.35 -7.38 18.13
CA TRP A 25 -24.56 -6.60 17.18
C TRP A 25 -25.42 -6.14 15.99
N PRO A 26 -26.16 -5.02 16.12
CA PRO A 26 -27.15 -4.63 15.10
C PRO A 26 -26.52 -4.25 13.75
N GLY A 27 -25.23 -3.88 13.74
CA GLY A 27 -24.53 -3.44 12.52
C GLY A 27 -24.41 -4.54 11.45
N PHE A 28 -24.51 -5.82 11.82
CA PHE A 28 -24.48 -6.92 10.86
C PHE A 28 -25.84 -7.22 10.23
N LYS A 29 -26.89 -6.48 10.60
CA LYS A 29 -28.26 -6.69 10.11
C LYS A 29 -28.75 -5.48 9.34
N ASN A 30 -29.53 -5.75 8.30
CA ASN A 30 -30.31 -4.76 7.58
C ASN A 30 -31.79 -5.19 7.60
N ASN A 31 -32.67 -4.32 8.10
CA ASN A 31 -34.11 -4.60 8.26
C ASN A 31 -34.42 -5.94 8.97
N GLY A 32 -33.63 -6.30 9.98
CA GLY A 32 -33.80 -7.51 10.78
C GLY A 32 -33.27 -8.81 10.16
N ALA A 33 -32.83 -8.78 8.90
CA ALA A 33 -32.11 -9.88 8.24
C ALA A 33 -30.60 -9.64 8.29
N VAL A 34 -29.80 -10.70 8.19
CA VAL A 34 -28.35 -10.60 8.07
C VAL A 34 -28.00 -9.89 6.76
N ASP A 35 -27.15 -8.87 6.83
CA ASP A 35 -26.61 -8.22 5.62
C ASP A 35 -25.64 -9.20 4.92
N PRO A 36 -25.87 -9.57 3.65
CA PRO A 36 -24.95 -10.45 2.92
C PRO A 36 -23.51 -9.94 2.88
N SER A 37 -23.32 -8.61 2.86
CA SER A 37 -21.98 -8.00 2.90
C SER A 37 -21.32 -8.25 4.26
N ALA A 38 -22.11 -8.20 5.35
CA ALA A 38 -21.64 -8.46 6.71
C ALA A 38 -21.28 -9.93 6.91
N GLU A 39 -21.97 -10.84 6.22
CA GLU A 39 -21.58 -12.26 6.22
C GLU A 39 -20.22 -12.47 5.55
N VAL A 40 -19.98 -11.88 4.37
CA VAL A 40 -18.66 -11.94 3.69
C VAL A 40 -17.57 -11.35 4.60
N PHE A 41 -17.87 -10.17 5.16
CA PHE A 41 -17.40 -9.64 6.44
C PHE A 41 -16.76 -10.65 7.40
N LEU A 42 -17.66 -11.23 8.17
CA LEU A 42 -17.38 -12.10 9.30
C LEU A 42 -16.63 -13.36 8.88
N ARG A 43 -16.89 -13.87 7.67
CA ARG A 43 -16.16 -15.02 7.13
C ARG A 43 -14.70 -14.69 6.86
N GLY A 44 -14.40 -13.52 6.29
CA GLY A 44 -13.03 -13.04 6.14
C GLY A 44 -12.35 -12.86 7.49
N LEU A 45 -13.04 -12.21 8.43
CA LEU A 45 -12.52 -11.96 9.77
C LEU A 45 -12.17 -13.27 10.51
N TYR A 46 -13.02 -14.30 10.37
CA TYR A 46 -12.77 -15.63 10.91
C TYR A 46 -11.62 -16.37 10.19
N ALA A 47 -11.50 -16.20 8.87
CA ALA A 47 -10.44 -16.84 8.10
C ALA A 47 -9.05 -16.34 8.52
N ASP A 48 -8.95 -15.06 8.90
CA ASP A 48 -7.72 -14.46 9.43
C ASP A 48 -7.45 -14.87 10.89
N ALA A 49 -8.47 -15.31 11.63
CA ALA A 49 -8.42 -15.65 13.05
C ALA A 49 -7.83 -17.04 13.34
N SER A 50 -6.60 -17.28 12.90
CA SER A 50 -5.84 -18.45 13.35
C SER A 50 -5.55 -18.35 14.86
N PRO A 51 -5.31 -19.47 15.58
CA PRO A 51 -4.97 -19.43 17.00
C PRO A 51 -3.75 -18.55 17.30
N ASP A 52 -2.75 -18.54 16.41
CA ASP A 52 -1.56 -17.71 16.57
C ASP A 52 -1.88 -16.23 16.38
N GLU A 53 -2.82 -15.90 15.48
CA GLU A 53 -3.25 -14.53 15.19
C GLU A 53 -4.16 -13.94 16.29
N LEU A 54 -5.01 -14.78 16.88
CA LEU A 54 -5.88 -14.34 17.97
C LEU A 54 -5.09 -13.94 19.22
N ALA A 55 -3.93 -14.56 19.44
CA ALA A 55 -3.14 -14.42 20.66
C ALA A 55 -4.01 -14.67 21.92
N ASP A 56 -4.35 -13.62 22.66
CA ASP A 56 -5.20 -13.61 23.86
C ASP A 56 -6.64 -13.11 23.61
N LEU A 57 -7.01 -12.79 22.36
CA LEU A 57 -8.37 -12.43 21.99
C LEU A 57 -9.26 -13.66 21.91
N SER A 58 -10.46 -13.57 22.48
CA SER A 58 -11.52 -14.55 22.21
C SER A 58 -12.24 -14.23 20.89
N LEU A 59 -12.95 -15.21 20.32
CA LEU A 59 -13.82 -14.97 19.17
C LEU A 59 -14.98 -13.99 19.47
N ASP A 60 -15.40 -13.91 20.73
CA ASP A 60 -16.39 -12.90 21.15
C ASP A 60 -15.80 -11.49 21.15
N ASP A 61 -14.54 -11.33 21.57
CA ASP A 61 -13.82 -10.04 21.44
C ASP A 61 -13.64 -9.67 19.98
N LEU A 62 -13.22 -10.62 19.15
CA LEU A 62 -13.06 -10.41 17.71
C LEU A 62 -14.38 -9.97 17.06
N THR A 63 -15.51 -10.57 17.47
CA THR A 63 -16.84 -10.19 16.99
C THR A 63 -17.21 -8.77 17.41
N ALA A 64 -16.98 -8.38 18.67
CA ALA A 64 -17.27 -7.04 19.16
C ALA A 64 -16.41 -5.99 18.43
N LEU A 65 -15.11 -6.25 18.28
CA LEU A 65 -14.18 -5.39 17.58
C LEU A 65 -14.51 -5.28 16.08
N GLY A 66 -14.87 -6.41 15.45
CA GLY A 66 -15.32 -6.46 14.07
C GLY A 66 -16.63 -5.71 13.86
N HIS A 67 -17.55 -5.72 14.84
CA HIS A 67 -18.80 -4.95 14.79
C HIS A 67 -18.55 -3.45 14.81
N ASP A 68 -17.63 -2.97 15.66
CA ASP A 68 -17.22 -1.56 15.69
C ASP A 68 -16.60 -1.10 14.37
N LEU A 69 -15.70 -1.91 13.80
CA LEU A 69 -15.06 -1.64 12.51
C LEU A 69 -16.10 -1.62 11.37
N TRP A 70 -16.98 -2.63 11.37
CA TRP A 70 -18.06 -2.76 10.39
C TRP A 70 -19.05 -1.60 10.44
N SER A 71 -19.36 -1.12 11.64
CA SER A 71 -20.24 0.03 11.81
C SER A 71 -19.56 1.31 11.32
N TRP A 72 -18.29 1.53 11.71
CA TRP A 72 -17.52 2.71 11.35
C TRP A 72 -17.29 2.87 9.85
N ARG A 73 -17.16 1.77 9.11
CA ARG A 73 -17.02 1.80 7.63
C ARG A 73 -18.13 2.59 6.93
N SER A 74 -19.31 2.70 7.56
CA SER A 74 -20.48 3.40 7.01
C SER A 74 -20.29 4.92 6.96
N GLU A 75 -19.32 5.46 7.70
CA GLU A 75 -18.97 6.88 7.65
C GLU A 75 -18.12 7.25 6.41
N ARG A 76 -17.57 6.25 5.71
CA ARG A 76 -16.68 6.43 4.56
C ARG A 76 -17.42 7.04 3.38
N LYS A 77 -16.89 8.13 2.82
CA LYS A 77 -17.32 8.65 1.50
C LYS A 77 -16.69 7.87 0.36
N PRO A 78 -17.29 7.82 -0.84
CA PRO A 78 -16.68 7.18 -2.01
C PRO A 78 -15.20 7.56 -2.19
N ASP A 79 -14.37 6.57 -2.48
CA ASP A 79 -12.92 6.66 -2.66
C ASP A 79 -12.08 7.10 -1.45
N GLU A 80 -12.70 7.47 -0.33
CA GLU A 80 -12.00 7.86 0.91
C GLU A 80 -11.26 6.67 1.56
N GLN A 81 -10.13 6.94 2.21
CA GLN A 81 -9.48 6.01 3.11
C GLN A 81 -9.59 6.53 4.54
N LEU A 82 -10.28 5.78 5.38
CA LEU A 82 -10.38 6.08 6.81
C LEU A 82 -9.23 5.40 7.54
N VAL A 83 -8.58 6.13 8.45
CA VAL A 83 -7.52 5.62 9.31
C VAL A 83 -7.75 6.17 10.72
N ARG A 84 -7.75 5.30 11.73
CA ARG A 84 -7.82 5.67 13.14
C ARG A 84 -7.04 4.71 14.03
N ILE A 85 -6.59 5.20 15.18
CA ILE A 85 -6.16 4.35 16.30
C ILE A 85 -7.14 4.53 17.44
N ARG A 86 -7.57 3.41 18.04
CA ARG A 86 -8.44 3.41 19.22
C ARG A 86 -7.96 2.41 20.27
N ARG A 87 -8.43 2.58 21.51
CA ARG A 87 -8.24 1.58 22.56
C ARG A 87 -9.02 0.31 22.20
N GLY A 88 -8.43 -0.86 22.43
CA GLY A 88 -9.15 -2.13 22.32
C GLY A 88 -10.22 -2.24 23.39
N VAL A 89 -11.47 -2.41 22.97
CA VAL A 89 -12.61 -2.69 23.84
C VAL A 89 -13.29 -3.94 23.30
N GLY A 90 -13.17 -5.03 24.06
CA GLY A 90 -13.72 -6.33 23.71
C GLY A 90 -15.19 -6.48 24.12
N VAL A 91 -15.66 -7.73 24.17
CA VAL A 91 -17.05 -8.05 24.48
C VAL A 91 -17.46 -7.50 25.85
N GLY A 92 -18.68 -6.98 25.96
CA GLY A 92 -19.22 -6.43 27.21
C GLY A 92 -18.54 -5.14 27.68
N GLY A 93 -17.78 -4.45 26.82
CA GLY A 93 -17.08 -3.22 27.17
C GLY A 93 -15.77 -3.45 27.92
N ARG A 94 -15.23 -4.68 27.90
CA ARG A 94 -13.96 -5.00 28.56
C ARG A 94 -12.80 -4.26 27.90
N HIS A 95 -12.06 -3.48 28.68
CA HIS A 95 -10.83 -2.86 28.19
C HIS A 95 -9.75 -3.91 27.94
N LEU A 96 -9.20 -3.93 26.74
CA LEU A 96 -8.05 -4.73 26.35
C LEU A 96 -6.77 -3.91 26.57
N ASP A 97 -5.66 -4.57 26.88
CA ASP A 97 -4.37 -3.90 27.07
C ASP A 97 -3.61 -3.70 25.74
N ARG A 98 -4.32 -3.16 24.74
CA ARG A 98 -3.82 -2.92 23.39
C ARG A 98 -4.45 -1.69 22.77
N ASP A 99 -3.75 -1.13 21.80
CA ASP A 99 -4.31 -0.21 20.82
C ASP A 99 -4.54 -0.94 19.50
N ILE A 100 -5.47 -0.40 18.71
CA ILE A 100 -5.90 -0.98 17.46
C ILE A 100 -5.86 0.11 16.39
N LEU A 101 -5.01 -0.08 15.38
CA LEU A 101 -5.04 0.68 14.14
C LEU A 101 -6.08 0.05 13.21
N GLU A 102 -7.01 0.87 12.75
CA GLU A 102 -8.04 0.47 11.81
C GLU A 102 -7.92 1.28 10.53
N VAL A 103 -7.92 0.59 9.40
CA VAL A 103 -7.91 1.18 8.06
C VAL A 103 -9.12 0.65 7.30
N VAL A 104 -9.89 1.55 6.67
CA VAL A 104 -11.03 1.18 5.81
C VAL A 104 -10.94 1.97 4.52
N GLY A 105 -10.99 1.30 3.37
CA GLY A 105 -11.03 1.97 2.07
C GLY A 105 -11.06 1.00 0.91
N PRO A 106 -11.00 1.50 -0.35
CA PRO A 106 -11.00 0.66 -1.53
C PRO A 106 -9.87 -0.39 -1.50
N ASP A 107 -10.21 -1.62 -1.86
CA ASP A 107 -9.25 -2.72 -1.94
C ASP A 107 -8.27 -2.53 -3.10
N MET A 108 -6.97 -2.66 -2.80
CA MET A 108 -5.89 -2.56 -3.78
C MET A 108 -4.61 -3.23 -3.28
N PRO A 109 -3.64 -3.54 -4.16
CA PRO A 109 -2.35 -4.09 -3.76
C PRO A 109 -1.57 -3.20 -2.77
N PHE A 110 -0.67 -3.82 -2.00
CA PHE A 110 0.29 -3.19 -1.09
C PHE A 110 -0.28 -2.51 0.17
N LEU A 111 -1.60 -2.54 0.41
CA LEU A 111 -2.20 -1.93 1.61
C LEU A 111 -1.60 -2.46 2.92
N VAL A 112 -1.64 -3.78 3.12
CA VAL A 112 -1.16 -4.40 4.37
C VAL A 112 0.34 -4.17 4.56
N ASP A 113 1.13 -4.45 3.53
CA ASP A 113 2.60 -4.34 3.60
C ASP A 113 3.03 -2.90 3.90
N SER A 114 2.36 -1.90 3.32
CA SER A 114 2.67 -0.48 3.54
C SER A 114 2.35 -0.08 4.98
N VAL A 115 1.17 -0.46 5.49
CA VAL A 115 0.80 -0.17 6.88
C VAL A 115 1.75 -0.86 7.85
N MET A 116 2.09 -2.13 7.61
CA MET A 116 3.05 -2.88 8.44
C MET A 116 4.46 -2.27 8.39
N GLY A 117 4.87 -1.72 7.24
CA GLY A 117 6.10 -0.93 7.10
C GLY A 117 6.13 0.27 8.05
N GLU A 118 5.06 1.07 8.10
CA GLU A 118 4.97 2.22 9.01
C GLU A 118 5.07 1.80 10.49
N LEU A 119 4.44 0.67 10.87
CA LEU A 119 4.60 0.14 12.22
C LEU A 119 6.04 -0.27 12.51
N ALA A 120 6.70 -0.94 11.56
CA ALA A 120 8.07 -1.39 11.70
C ALA A 120 9.06 -0.23 11.83
N ASP A 121 8.89 0.83 11.03
CA ASP A 121 9.72 2.04 11.07
C ASP A 121 9.61 2.78 12.41
N GLU A 122 8.43 2.72 13.06
CA GLU A 122 8.23 3.24 14.41
C GLU A 122 8.62 2.26 15.54
N GLY A 123 9.15 1.08 15.19
CA GLY A 123 9.53 0.04 16.14
C GLY A 123 8.35 -0.54 16.93
N ILE A 124 7.17 -0.63 16.31
CA ILE A 124 5.93 -1.12 16.92
C ILE A 124 5.76 -2.60 16.57
N THR A 125 5.69 -3.45 17.59
CA THR A 125 5.42 -4.88 17.41
C THR A 125 3.93 -5.14 17.26
N THR A 126 3.55 -5.78 16.14
CA THR A 126 2.19 -6.27 15.90
C THR A 126 1.89 -7.49 16.78
N LEU A 127 0.73 -7.46 17.42
CA LEU A 127 0.18 -8.55 18.23
C LEU A 127 -0.80 -9.43 17.45
N ALA A 128 -1.57 -8.81 16.55
CA ALA A 128 -2.55 -9.47 15.68
C ALA A 128 -2.88 -8.57 14.48
N LEU A 129 -3.26 -9.16 13.37
CA LEU A 129 -3.67 -8.51 12.12
C LEU A 129 -4.85 -9.28 11.53
N PHE A 130 -5.91 -8.54 11.22
CA PHE A 130 -7.06 -9.05 10.49
C PHE A 130 -7.30 -8.16 9.28
N HIS A 131 -7.52 -8.75 8.12
CA HIS A 131 -7.75 -8.05 6.86
C HIS A 131 -8.91 -8.70 6.06
N PRO A 132 -10.13 -8.70 6.61
CA PRO A 132 -11.29 -9.06 5.81
C PRO A 132 -11.51 -8.05 4.67
N VAL A 133 -11.85 -8.61 3.51
CA VAL A 133 -12.30 -7.85 2.34
C VAL A 133 -13.79 -8.07 2.15
N ALA A 134 -14.54 -6.98 1.96
CA ALA A 134 -16.00 -7.01 1.82
C ALA A 134 -16.45 -6.25 0.57
N PRO A 135 -17.68 -6.47 0.07
CA PRO A 135 -18.28 -5.59 -0.92
C PRO A 135 -18.28 -4.13 -0.45
N SER A 136 -17.92 -3.21 -1.33
CA SER A 136 -17.90 -1.76 -1.03
C SER A 136 -19.31 -1.23 -0.75
N ASN A 137 -19.42 -0.29 0.19
CA ASN A 137 -20.69 0.39 0.53
C ASN A 137 -21.26 1.23 -0.63
N ASP A 138 -20.42 1.71 -1.55
CA ASP A 138 -20.85 2.46 -2.74
C ASP A 138 -21.21 1.55 -3.93
N GLY A 139 -21.14 0.23 -3.74
CA GLY A 139 -21.45 -0.78 -4.76
C GLY A 139 -20.38 -0.94 -5.83
N ARG A 140 -19.22 -0.28 -5.70
CA ARG A 140 -18.13 -0.37 -6.68
C ARG A 140 -16.93 -1.11 -6.10
N GLY A 141 -16.71 -2.33 -6.57
CA GLY A 141 -15.57 -3.13 -6.16
C GLY A 141 -15.68 -3.63 -4.72
N LYS A 142 -14.55 -3.65 -4.03
CA LYS A 142 -14.41 -4.19 -2.67
C LYS A 142 -13.74 -3.16 -1.78
N ASP A 143 -14.08 -3.20 -0.50
CA ASP A 143 -13.39 -2.45 0.55
C ASP A 143 -12.52 -3.41 1.36
N SER A 144 -11.31 -2.95 1.67
CA SER A 144 -10.38 -3.57 2.61
C SER A 144 -10.61 -2.99 4.01
N LEU A 145 -10.85 -3.86 4.99
CA LEU A 145 -11.05 -3.50 6.38
C LEU A 145 -9.93 -4.13 7.21
N ILE A 146 -8.90 -3.34 7.51
CA ILE A 146 -7.68 -3.82 8.18
C ILE A 146 -7.75 -3.43 9.64
N GLN A 147 -7.45 -4.38 10.53
CA GLN A 147 -7.34 -4.19 11.95
C GLN A 147 -6.00 -4.74 12.45
N ILE A 148 -5.12 -3.86 12.94
CA ILE A 148 -3.80 -4.23 13.45
C ILE A 148 -3.74 -3.88 14.93
N HIS A 149 -3.42 -4.87 15.74
CA HIS A 149 -3.34 -4.79 17.20
C HIS A 149 -1.89 -4.65 17.63
N PHE A 150 -1.63 -3.76 18.58
CA PHE A 150 -0.28 -3.55 19.13
C PHE A 150 -0.35 -3.04 20.56
N GLN A 151 0.80 -3.02 21.23
CA GLN A 151 0.91 -2.47 22.58
C GLN A 151 0.50 -1.00 22.62
N ARG A 152 0.00 -0.56 23.77
CA ARG A 152 -0.48 0.81 23.94
C ARG A 152 0.58 1.86 23.58
N LEU A 153 0.15 2.86 22.81
CA LEU A 153 0.96 4.01 22.45
C LEU A 153 0.61 5.23 23.31
N SER A 154 1.55 6.17 23.36
CA SER A 154 1.25 7.53 23.79
C SER A 154 0.41 8.23 22.72
N ALA A 155 -0.37 9.25 23.11
CA ALA A 155 -1.19 10.01 22.15
C ALA A 155 -0.36 10.63 21.02
N GLN A 156 0.87 11.06 21.32
CA GLN A 156 1.76 11.63 20.31
C GLN A 156 2.22 10.58 19.29
N ARG A 157 2.65 9.39 19.75
CA ARG A 157 3.04 8.29 18.84
C ARG A 157 1.86 7.81 18.01
N ALA A 158 0.69 7.64 18.62
CA ALA A 158 -0.52 7.25 17.90
C ALA A 158 -0.89 8.27 16.80
N LYS A 159 -0.78 9.57 17.08
CA LYS A 159 -1.02 10.61 16.07
C LYS A 159 -0.01 10.51 14.92
N THR A 160 1.28 10.41 15.24
CA THR A 160 2.35 10.28 14.24
C THR A 160 2.11 9.06 13.33
N LEU A 161 1.82 7.89 13.90
CA LEU A 161 1.54 6.68 13.14
C LEU A 161 0.33 6.85 12.21
N VAL A 162 -0.76 7.47 12.68
CA VAL A 162 -1.94 7.73 11.84
C VAL A 162 -1.60 8.64 10.66
N ASP A 163 -0.82 9.70 10.89
CA ASP A 163 -0.45 10.67 9.86
C ASP A 163 0.48 10.01 8.81
N ASN A 164 1.45 9.20 9.26
CA ASN A 164 2.36 8.44 8.41
C ASN A 164 1.62 7.39 7.57
N VAL A 165 0.76 6.57 8.19
CA VAL A 165 -0.08 5.58 7.49
C VAL A 165 -0.96 6.24 6.44
N ARG A 166 -1.55 7.41 6.73
CA ARG A 166 -2.34 8.16 5.72
C ARG A 166 -1.48 8.62 4.54
N SER A 167 -0.26 9.07 4.79
CA SER A 167 0.68 9.45 3.72
C SER A 167 1.05 8.24 2.86
N SER A 168 1.46 7.15 3.50
CA SER A 168 1.82 5.89 2.84
C SER A 168 0.69 5.35 1.96
N LEU A 169 -0.55 5.33 2.48
CA LEU A 169 -1.72 4.86 1.74
C LEU A 169 -2.11 5.79 0.57
N LYS A 170 -1.84 7.09 0.67
CA LYS A 170 -2.00 8.05 -0.44
C LYS A 170 -0.99 7.75 -1.56
N ASP A 171 0.24 7.42 -1.20
CA ASP A 171 1.30 7.07 -2.15
C ASP A 171 1.00 5.74 -2.86
N VAL A 172 0.56 4.72 -2.11
CA VAL A 172 0.07 3.46 -2.67
C VAL A 172 -1.04 3.71 -3.69
N ARG A 173 -2.02 4.55 -3.36
CA ARG A 173 -3.12 4.89 -4.27
C ARG A 173 -2.61 5.53 -5.56
N ALA A 174 -1.67 6.47 -5.47
CA ALA A 174 -1.11 7.13 -6.64
C ALA A 174 -0.36 6.12 -7.53
N ALA A 175 0.48 5.27 -6.94
CA ALA A 175 1.23 4.24 -7.65
C ALA A 175 0.31 3.22 -8.34
N VAL A 176 -0.72 2.73 -7.65
CA VAL A 176 -1.69 1.78 -8.20
C VAL A 176 -2.50 2.40 -9.34
N ALA A 177 -2.97 3.65 -9.16
CA ALA A 177 -3.77 4.34 -10.18
C ALA A 177 -2.97 4.58 -11.48
N ASP A 178 -1.67 4.87 -11.37
CA ASP A 178 -0.81 5.18 -12.51
C ASP A 178 0.00 3.99 -13.03
N PHE A 179 -0.15 2.80 -12.46
CA PHE A 179 0.70 1.65 -12.80
C PHE A 179 0.73 1.36 -14.30
N GLN A 180 -0.44 1.40 -14.97
CA GLN A 180 -0.51 1.21 -16.42
C GLN A 180 0.12 2.35 -17.21
N ALA A 181 -0.02 3.60 -16.76
CA ALA A 181 0.62 4.75 -17.40
C ALA A 181 2.15 4.68 -17.27
N MET A 182 2.67 4.29 -16.10
CA MET A 182 4.10 4.09 -15.88
C MET A 182 4.66 2.95 -16.75
N ARG A 183 3.91 1.85 -16.85
CA ARG A 183 4.25 0.74 -17.75
C ARG A 183 4.27 1.17 -19.22
N GLN A 184 3.29 1.95 -19.65
CA GLN A 184 3.25 2.50 -21.02
C GLN A 184 4.42 3.47 -21.27
N ARG A 185 4.76 4.31 -20.29
CA ARG A 185 5.93 5.19 -20.39
C ARG A 185 7.21 4.38 -20.57
N MET A 186 7.42 3.31 -19.80
CA MET A 186 8.57 2.42 -19.93
C MET A 186 8.67 1.81 -21.34
N LEU A 187 7.56 1.36 -21.91
CA LEU A 187 7.51 0.85 -23.29
C LEU A 187 7.79 1.95 -24.32
N ALA A 188 7.26 3.15 -24.13
CA ALA A 188 7.53 4.29 -24.99
C ALA A 188 9.03 4.65 -24.99
N VAL A 189 9.69 4.65 -23.82
CA VAL A 189 11.14 4.85 -23.71
C VAL A 189 11.90 3.76 -24.47
N ALA A 190 11.45 2.51 -24.43
CA ALA A 190 12.07 1.43 -25.19
C ALA A 190 11.99 1.68 -26.71
N GLU A 191 10.84 2.14 -27.21
CA GLU A 191 10.67 2.49 -28.64
C GLU A 191 11.49 3.73 -29.03
N GLU A 192 11.51 4.76 -28.18
CA GLU A 192 12.35 5.95 -28.36
C GLU A 192 13.83 5.58 -28.45
N LEU A 193 14.31 4.69 -27.56
CA LEU A 193 15.69 4.22 -27.54
C LEU A 193 16.02 3.38 -28.79
N GLN A 194 15.09 2.53 -29.23
CA GLN A 194 15.26 1.73 -30.45
C GLN A 194 15.35 2.61 -31.71
N ALA A 195 14.61 3.72 -31.76
CA ALA A 195 14.64 4.67 -32.87
C ALA A 195 15.78 5.70 -32.77
N ALA A 196 16.39 5.85 -31.60
CA ALA A 196 17.40 6.85 -31.35
C ALA A 196 18.67 6.60 -32.17
N LYS A 197 19.20 7.68 -32.77
CA LYS A 197 20.56 7.69 -33.30
C LYS A 197 21.54 7.89 -32.13
N ALA A 198 21.64 6.87 -31.29
CA ALA A 198 22.64 6.81 -30.24
C ALA A 198 24.01 6.46 -30.84
N ASN A 199 25.08 6.87 -30.17
CA ASN A 199 26.43 6.44 -30.54
C ASN A 199 26.85 5.17 -29.79
N ALA A 200 25.88 4.48 -29.18
CA ALA A 200 26.06 3.15 -28.62
C ALA A 200 26.06 2.13 -29.76
N SER A 201 26.65 0.96 -29.52
CA SER A 201 26.57 -0.13 -30.50
C SER A 201 25.11 -0.57 -30.67
N ARG A 202 24.79 -1.19 -31.81
CA ARG A 202 23.44 -1.75 -32.02
C ARG A 202 23.10 -2.86 -31.02
N GLU A 203 24.12 -3.58 -30.56
CA GLU A 203 23.99 -4.65 -29.57
C GLU A 203 23.61 -4.08 -28.21
N ASP A 204 24.31 -3.03 -27.73
CA ASP A 204 23.99 -2.37 -26.45
C ASP A 204 22.59 -1.76 -26.46
N VAL A 205 22.19 -1.14 -27.59
CA VAL A 205 20.82 -0.59 -27.74
C VAL A 205 19.79 -1.72 -27.70
N ALA A 206 20.03 -2.85 -28.37
CA ALA A 206 19.12 -3.98 -28.36
C ALA A 206 18.97 -4.57 -26.95
N GLU A 207 20.07 -4.77 -26.21
CA GLU A 207 20.04 -5.25 -24.83
C GLU A 207 19.26 -4.30 -23.90
N ALA A 208 19.53 -3.00 -23.99
CA ALA A 208 18.82 -2.01 -23.17
C ALA A 208 17.31 -1.99 -23.49
N VAL A 209 16.93 -2.08 -24.77
CA VAL A 209 15.52 -2.18 -25.18
C VAL A 209 14.87 -3.45 -24.63
N GLU A 210 15.56 -4.59 -24.70
CA GLU A 210 15.08 -5.85 -24.10
C GLU A 210 14.90 -5.72 -22.59
N LEU A 211 15.83 -5.08 -21.89
CA LEU A 211 15.71 -4.81 -20.46
C LEU A 211 14.48 -3.97 -20.12
N LEU A 212 14.26 -2.86 -20.82
CA LEU A 212 13.10 -1.98 -20.58
C LEU A 212 11.77 -2.70 -20.83
N ARG A 213 11.70 -3.50 -21.92
CA ARG A 213 10.53 -4.34 -22.23
C ARG A 213 10.32 -5.43 -21.17
N TRP A 214 11.40 -6.03 -20.68
CA TRP A 214 11.36 -7.02 -19.61
C TRP A 214 10.84 -6.41 -18.31
N LEU A 215 11.34 -5.23 -17.91
CA LEU A 215 10.85 -4.50 -16.72
C LEU A 215 9.35 -4.20 -16.83
N ALA A 216 8.89 -3.78 -18.01
CA ALA A 216 7.47 -3.53 -18.29
C ALA A 216 6.61 -4.80 -18.37
N ALA A 217 7.21 -6.00 -18.44
CA ALA A 217 6.50 -7.28 -18.53
C ALA A 217 6.24 -7.92 -17.16
N ASP A 218 5.76 -7.10 -16.21
CA ASP A 218 5.42 -7.49 -14.83
C ASP A 218 6.62 -8.07 -14.05
N LYS A 219 7.83 -7.60 -14.38
CA LYS A 219 9.08 -7.97 -13.69
C LYS A 219 9.56 -6.92 -12.71
N PHE A 220 8.84 -5.81 -12.61
CA PHE A 220 9.16 -4.70 -11.74
C PHE A 220 7.88 -4.04 -11.22
N THR A 221 7.91 -3.56 -9.98
CA THR A 221 6.84 -2.76 -9.40
C THR A 221 7.17 -1.28 -9.57
N PHE A 222 6.38 -0.57 -10.36
CA PHE A 222 6.53 0.86 -10.56
C PHE A 222 5.82 1.63 -9.43
N LEU A 223 6.57 2.43 -8.69
CA LEU A 223 6.03 3.33 -7.68
C LEU A 223 5.84 4.75 -8.22
N GLY A 224 6.72 5.19 -9.12
CA GLY A 224 6.63 6.50 -9.77
C GLY A 224 7.45 6.57 -11.05
N ALA A 225 7.07 7.46 -11.96
CA ALA A 225 7.85 7.81 -13.14
C ALA A 225 7.74 9.32 -13.39
N ARG A 226 8.82 9.95 -13.86
CA ARG A 226 8.81 11.32 -14.39
C ARG A 226 9.96 11.52 -15.36
N ASP A 227 9.77 12.39 -16.34
CA ASP A 227 10.78 12.79 -17.28
C ASP A 227 11.46 14.09 -16.85
N TYR A 228 12.71 14.25 -17.30
CA TYR A 228 13.54 15.40 -17.00
C TYR A 228 14.11 15.99 -18.29
N ALA A 229 14.11 17.32 -18.39
CA ALA A 229 14.81 18.03 -19.43
C ALA A 229 16.16 18.54 -18.92
N TYR A 230 17.23 18.16 -19.62
CA TYR A 230 18.58 18.64 -19.33
C TYR A 230 18.96 19.73 -20.32
N HIS A 231 19.19 20.95 -19.82
CA HIS A 231 19.59 22.07 -20.65
C HIS A 231 21.07 21.97 -21.06
N ARG A 232 21.38 22.62 -22.19
CA ARG A 232 22.75 22.73 -22.70
C ARG A 232 23.18 24.18 -22.70
N ASP A 233 24.46 24.41 -22.38
CA ASP A 233 25.08 25.71 -22.48
C ASP A 233 25.41 26.06 -23.95
N ALA A 234 25.94 27.27 -24.17
CA ALA A 234 26.32 27.76 -25.49
C ALA A 234 27.45 26.94 -26.16
N SER A 235 28.20 26.14 -25.40
CA SER A 235 29.22 25.23 -25.92
C SER A 235 28.64 23.87 -26.35
N GLY A 236 27.35 23.64 -26.07
CA GLY A 236 26.68 22.37 -26.30
C GLY A 236 26.91 21.34 -25.20
N ALA A 237 27.61 21.69 -24.11
CA ALA A 237 27.74 20.86 -22.91
C ALA A 237 26.46 20.94 -22.07
N TYR A 238 26.17 19.91 -21.27
CA TYR A 238 25.05 19.99 -20.33
C TYR A 238 25.36 20.99 -19.22
N THR A 239 24.36 21.78 -18.82
CA THR A 239 24.48 22.68 -17.68
C THR A 239 24.62 21.86 -16.40
N SER A 240 25.38 22.37 -15.42
CA SER A 240 25.45 21.79 -14.08
C SER A 240 24.24 22.14 -13.20
N GLU A 241 23.28 22.88 -13.75
CA GLU A 241 22.00 23.21 -13.12
C GLU A 241 21.11 21.97 -13.00
N GLU A 242 20.17 22.01 -12.06
CA GLU A 242 19.19 20.95 -11.88
C GLU A 242 18.40 20.73 -13.17
N PRO A 243 18.14 19.47 -13.56
CA PRO A 243 17.30 19.22 -14.72
C PRO A 243 15.86 19.64 -14.42
N GLU A 244 15.21 20.24 -15.43
CA GLU A 244 13.82 20.66 -15.34
C GLU A 244 12.91 19.43 -15.27
N ILE A 245 12.08 19.34 -14.24
CA ILE A 245 11.06 18.30 -14.13
C ILE A 245 9.93 18.63 -15.11
N LEU A 246 9.65 17.70 -16.04
CA LEU A 246 8.52 17.81 -16.93
C LEU A 246 7.25 17.41 -16.17
N CYS A 247 6.59 18.38 -15.53
CA CYS A 247 5.49 18.15 -14.60
C CYS A 247 4.35 17.29 -15.19
N ASP A 248 4.04 17.45 -16.47
CA ASP A 248 2.98 16.68 -17.17
C ASP A 248 3.30 15.19 -17.33
N THR A 249 4.54 14.77 -17.05
CA THR A 249 4.99 13.37 -17.14
C THR A 249 5.05 12.67 -15.78
N CYS A 250 4.75 13.40 -14.69
CA CYS A 250 4.86 12.89 -13.33
C CYS A 250 3.71 11.92 -12.98
N LEU A 251 4.07 10.70 -12.62
CA LEU A 251 3.17 9.57 -12.36
C LEU A 251 3.50 8.89 -11.02
N GLY A 252 2.50 8.27 -10.41
CA GLY A 252 2.64 7.55 -9.14
C GLY A 252 3.05 8.47 -7.99
N VAL A 253 3.95 8.00 -7.13
CA VAL A 253 4.49 8.81 -6.01
C VAL A 253 5.23 10.06 -6.49
N LEU A 254 5.76 10.03 -7.71
CA LEU A 254 6.48 11.15 -8.32
C LEU A 254 5.58 12.27 -8.86
N ARG A 255 4.26 12.16 -8.71
CA ARG A 255 3.33 13.30 -8.87
C ARG A 255 3.67 14.43 -7.90
N ASP A 256 4.19 14.11 -6.73
CA ASP A 256 4.78 15.11 -5.85
C ASP A 256 6.15 15.51 -6.39
N VAL A 257 6.22 16.72 -6.96
CA VAL A 257 7.45 17.26 -7.52
C VAL A 257 8.51 17.53 -6.45
N ALA A 258 8.11 17.66 -5.17
CA ALA A 258 9.02 17.81 -4.06
C ALA A 258 9.62 16.48 -3.57
N LEU A 259 9.16 15.34 -4.09
CA LEU A 259 9.72 14.03 -3.76
C LEU A 259 10.99 13.76 -4.60
N TYR A 260 12.10 13.47 -3.93
CA TYR A 260 13.39 13.10 -4.54
C TYR A 260 13.75 11.65 -4.18
N VAL A 261 13.61 10.73 -5.14
CA VAL A 261 13.60 9.26 -4.90
C VAL A 261 14.98 8.61 -4.83
N LEU A 262 16.09 9.37 -4.86
CA LEU A 262 17.42 8.76 -5.00
C LEU A 262 18.40 8.96 -3.83
N ARG A 263 18.10 9.72 -2.76
CA ARG A 263 19.02 9.90 -1.60
C ARG A 263 18.30 10.31 -0.31
N THR A 264 18.92 10.01 0.84
CA THR A 264 18.58 10.52 2.20
C THR A 264 18.86 12.02 2.39
N SER A 265 19.28 12.71 1.34
CA SER A 265 19.59 14.15 1.33
C SER A 265 19.00 14.74 0.06
N ASP A 266 18.25 15.84 0.21
CA ASP A 266 17.46 16.56 -0.79
C ASP A 266 18.30 17.23 -1.91
N GLU A 267 19.33 16.55 -2.43
CA GLU A 267 20.15 17.09 -3.51
C GLU A 267 19.65 16.59 -4.88
N PRO A 268 19.55 17.50 -5.87
CA PRO A 268 19.16 17.16 -7.23
C PRO A 268 20.12 16.17 -7.88
N VAL A 269 19.62 15.41 -8.86
CA VAL A 269 20.45 14.58 -9.74
C VAL A 269 21.30 15.48 -10.62
N THR A 270 22.42 15.95 -10.07
CA THR A 270 23.52 16.47 -10.89
C THR A 270 24.12 15.27 -11.60
N LEU A 271 24.15 15.28 -12.94
CA LEU A 271 24.79 14.22 -13.73
C LEU A 271 26.18 13.97 -13.15
N THR A 272 26.43 12.76 -12.63
CA THR A 272 27.76 12.45 -12.10
C THR A 272 28.78 12.59 -13.23
N PRO A 273 30.06 12.87 -12.93
CA PRO A 273 31.10 12.93 -13.95
C PRO A 273 31.11 11.69 -14.86
N GLU A 274 30.75 10.52 -14.32
CA GLU A 274 30.66 9.25 -15.03
C GLU A 274 29.45 9.19 -15.96
N LEU A 275 28.26 9.65 -15.53
CA LEU A 275 27.08 9.76 -16.38
C LEU A 275 27.28 10.80 -17.48
N ASN A 276 27.88 11.95 -17.14
CA ASN A 276 28.30 12.94 -18.12
C ASN A 276 29.31 12.38 -19.11
N ALA A 277 30.28 11.59 -18.65
CA ALA A 277 31.26 10.94 -19.50
C ALA A 277 30.61 9.90 -20.42
N CYS A 278 29.66 9.08 -19.95
CA CYS A 278 28.90 8.16 -20.78
C CYS A 278 28.10 8.90 -21.87
N ILE A 279 27.37 9.95 -21.50
CA ILE A 279 26.57 10.75 -22.45
C ILE A 279 27.48 11.53 -23.44
N ALA A 280 28.67 11.95 -23.00
CA ALA A 280 29.67 12.59 -23.85
C ALA A 280 30.42 11.59 -24.75
N ALA A 281 30.67 10.36 -24.27
CA ALA A 281 31.41 9.30 -24.97
C ALA A 281 30.60 8.68 -26.11
N LEU A 282 29.29 8.45 -25.90
CA LEU A 282 28.30 9.26 -26.61
C LEU A 282 28.78 9.81 -27.96
N LYS A 283 28.94 11.11 -28.06
CA LYS A 283 29.17 11.83 -29.32
C LYS A 283 30.59 11.76 -29.89
N ARG A 284 31.56 11.11 -29.25
CA ARG A 284 32.97 11.16 -29.71
C ARG A 284 33.33 10.13 -30.77
N THR A 285 32.47 9.13 -31.03
CA THR A 285 32.75 8.09 -32.04
C THR A 285 32.28 8.46 -33.46
N THR A 286 31.76 9.68 -33.68
CA THR A 286 31.27 10.17 -34.99
C THR A 286 32.26 11.04 -35.77
N SER A 287 33.56 10.94 -35.51
CA SER A 287 34.59 11.60 -36.32
C SER A 287 35.65 10.61 -36.80
N ARG A 288 35.29 9.83 -37.82
CA ARG A 288 36.18 9.39 -38.90
C ARG A 288 35.37 8.81 -40.06
#